data_AF-A0A7L2IPK7-F1
#
_entry.id   AF-A0A7L2IPK7-F1
#
_cell.length_a   1.000
_cell.length_b   1.000
_cell.length_c   1.000
_cell.angle_alpha   90.00
_cell.angle_beta   90.00
_cell.angle_gamma   90.00
#
_symmetry.space_group_name_H-M   'P 1'
#
loop_
_entity.id
_entity.type
_entity.pdbx_description
1 polymer ?
#
loop_
_entity_poly.entity_id
_entity_poly.type
_entity_poly.pdbx_seq_one_letter_code
_entity_poly.pdbx_strand_id
1 'polypeptide(L)'
;MKMEFTVKHTWDGLPVTHEPVTVGLKSDSAGVLMEVSAPFFNDPPAPLGEAGKPFSKLWDYEVVEAFFLSDRTEQYLEVELCPHGQHLVLLLSGRRRVWKEALPLEFEVTRTKTKWEGRAYLPWSYFPPCTNKFNAFAIHGSGEERIYEALHPVPQHELQEGQKPDL
;
A
#
# COMPACT_ATOMS: atom_id res chain seq x y z
N MET A 1 5.84 13.26 -15.44
CA MET A 1 4.72 13.85 -14.67
C MET A 1 4.78 13.29 -13.26
N LYS A 2 4.61 14.12 -12.22
CA LYS A 2 4.53 13.66 -10.83
C LYS A 2 3.06 13.74 -10.39
N MET A 3 2.54 12.66 -9.85
CA MET A 3 1.26 12.64 -9.13
C MET A 3 1.55 12.47 -7.64
N GLU A 4 0.72 13.05 -6.79
CA GLU A 4 0.87 12.98 -5.34
C GLU A 4 -0.51 12.80 -4.72
N PHE A 5 -0.63 11.81 -3.85
CA PHE A 5 -1.86 11.40 -3.20
C PHE A 5 -1.66 11.42 -1.69
N THR A 6 -2.70 11.79 -0.95
CA THR A 6 -2.67 11.84 0.51
C THR A 6 -3.83 11.03 1.08
N VAL A 7 -3.51 10.05 1.93
CA VAL A 7 -4.48 9.20 2.63
C VAL A 7 -4.99 9.98 3.84
N LYS A 8 -6.23 10.47 3.76
CA LYS A 8 -6.81 11.40 4.77
C LYS A 8 -7.98 10.80 5.56
N HIS A 9 -8.38 9.59 5.23
CA HIS A 9 -9.54 8.94 5.85
C HIS A 9 -9.21 7.51 6.24
N THR A 10 -9.86 7.02 7.28
CA THR A 10 -9.99 5.59 7.57
C THR A 10 -10.75 4.89 6.44
N TRP A 11 -10.67 3.57 6.36
CA TRP A 11 -11.32 2.75 5.33
C TRP A 11 -12.85 2.95 5.25
N ASP A 12 -13.46 3.33 6.37
CA ASP A 12 -14.89 3.64 6.55
C ASP A 12 -15.20 5.15 6.50
N GLY A 13 -14.24 5.96 6.03
CA GLY A 13 -14.46 7.36 5.68
C GLY A 13 -14.35 8.36 6.83
N LEU A 14 -13.91 7.97 8.02
CA LEU A 14 -13.64 8.91 9.11
C LEU A 14 -12.32 9.66 8.87
N PRO A 15 -12.19 10.94 9.25
CA PRO A 15 -10.93 11.67 9.08
C PRO A 15 -9.79 11.07 9.90
N VAL A 16 -8.59 11.02 9.29
CA VAL A 16 -7.34 10.70 10.00
C VAL A 16 -6.98 11.83 10.97
N THR A 17 -6.53 11.47 12.17
CA THR A 17 -6.26 12.41 13.28
C THR A 17 -4.78 12.64 13.58
N HIS A 18 -3.88 12.03 12.81
CA HIS A 18 -2.44 12.28 12.82
C HIS A 18 -1.96 12.84 11.48
N GLU A 19 -0.64 12.97 11.30
CA GLU A 19 -0.06 13.37 10.03
C GLU A 19 -0.40 12.33 8.93
N PRO A 20 -1.03 12.73 7.81
CA PRO A 20 -1.44 11.80 6.75
C PRO A 20 -0.28 11.12 6.03
N VAL A 21 -0.50 9.90 5.54
CA VAL A 21 0.40 9.23 4.59
C VAL A 21 0.32 9.89 3.22
N THR A 22 1.47 10.08 2.58
CA THR A 22 1.59 10.59 1.21
C THR A 22 2.23 9.55 0.29
N VAL A 23 1.61 9.34 -0.88
CA VAL A 23 2.13 8.48 -1.95
C VAL A 23 2.36 9.32 -3.21
N GLY A 24 3.60 9.45 -3.61
CA GLY A 24 4.03 10.09 -4.86
C GLY A 24 4.31 9.07 -5.94
N LEU A 25 3.86 9.34 -7.17
CA LEU A 25 4.16 8.53 -8.35
C LEU A 25 4.85 9.36 -9.42
N LYS A 26 6.02 8.91 -9.88
CA LYS A 26 6.79 9.52 -10.97
C LYS A 26 7.06 8.46 -12.04
N SER A 27 6.49 8.65 -13.22
CA SER A 27 6.69 7.75 -14.36
C SER A 27 7.88 8.17 -15.22
N ASP A 28 8.61 7.19 -15.74
CA ASP A 28 9.62 7.34 -16.79
C ASP A 28 9.47 6.25 -17.87
N SER A 29 10.49 6.06 -18.72
CA SER A 29 10.46 5.07 -19.80
C SER A 29 10.56 3.61 -19.35
N ALA A 30 11.07 3.33 -18.16
CA ALA A 30 11.28 1.97 -17.66
C ALA A 30 10.26 1.56 -16.59
N GLY A 31 9.60 2.51 -15.92
CA GLY A 31 8.59 2.20 -14.92
C GLY A 31 8.02 3.41 -14.19
N VAL A 32 7.59 3.15 -12.96
CA VAL A 32 7.06 4.14 -12.02
C VAL A 32 7.89 4.09 -10.74
N LEU A 33 8.51 5.21 -10.38
CA LEU A 33 9.03 5.42 -9.04
C LEU A 33 7.87 5.79 -8.11
N MET A 34 7.59 4.92 -7.15
CA MET A 34 6.67 5.15 -6.05
C MET A 34 7.45 5.65 -4.83
N GLU A 35 7.03 6.78 -4.27
CA GLU A 35 7.61 7.41 -3.09
C GLU A 35 6.56 7.46 -1.98
N VAL A 36 6.90 6.95 -0.80
CA VAL A 36 6.06 7.02 0.40
C VAL A 36 6.68 7.99 1.39
N SER A 37 5.86 8.81 2.03
CA SER A 37 6.22 9.56 3.23
C SER A 37 5.09 9.39 4.24
N ALA A 38 5.41 8.85 5.41
CA ALA A 38 4.42 8.43 6.39
C ALA A 38 4.94 8.62 7.82
N PRO A 39 4.05 8.77 8.82
CA PRO A 39 4.43 8.57 10.21
C PRO A 39 5.00 7.16 10.41
N PHE A 40 5.89 7.03 11.39
CA PHE A 40 6.40 5.73 11.81
C PHE A 40 5.80 5.38 13.17
N PHE A 41 4.88 4.42 13.18
CA PHE A 41 4.16 3.99 14.36
C PHE A 41 4.93 2.92 15.14
N ASN A 42 5.69 2.08 14.43
CA ASN A 42 6.38 0.91 14.96
C ASN A 42 5.43 -0.04 15.72
N ASP A 43 4.18 -0.13 15.24
CA ASP A 43 3.15 -1.00 15.80
C ASP A 43 2.33 -1.64 14.66
N PRO A 44 2.33 -2.97 14.53
CA PRO A 44 3.13 -3.93 15.31
C PRO A 44 4.65 -3.78 15.07
N PRO A 45 5.48 -4.43 15.90
CA PRO A 45 6.92 -4.49 15.68
C PRO A 45 7.29 -5.05 14.30
N ALA A 46 8.54 -4.82 13.89
CA ALA A 46 9.10 -5.28 12.62
C ALA A 46 8.70 -6.73 12.24
N PRO A 47 8.42 -7.00 10.95
CA PRO A 47 8.32 -8.36 10.44
C PRO A 47 9.59 -9.16 10.72
N LEU A 48 9.44 -10.47 10.93
CA LEU A 48 10.58 -11.38 11.19
C LEU A 48 11.48 -11.61 9.96
N GLY A 49 11.09 -11.10 8.79
CA GLY A 49 11.85 -11.22 7.54
C GLY A 49 13.06 -10.28 7.46
N GLU A 50 13.97 -10.57 6.54
CA GLU A 50 15.10 -9.69 6.23
C GLU A 50 14.63 -8.43 5.46
N ALA A 51 15.19 -7.26 5.79
CA ALA A 51 14.94 -6.03 5.04
C ALA A 51 15.38 -6.19 3.57
N GLY A 52 14.63 -5.62 2.64
CA GLY A 52 14.87 -5.74 1.20
C GLY A 52 14.43 -7.07 0.60
N LYS A 53 13.77 -7.96 1.37
CA LYS A 53 13.19 -9.20 0.85
C LYS A 53 11.65 -9.14 0.81
N PRO A 54 11.03 -9.91 -0.10
CA PRO A 54 9.61 -10.17 -0.04
C PRO A 54 9.21 -10.81 1.30
N PHE A 55 8.08 -10.41 1.87
CA PHE A 55 7.53 -11.00 3.09
C PHE A 55 6.01 -11.18 2.94
N SER A 56 5.54 -12.42 3.05
CA SER A 56 4.11 -12.75 2.92
C SER A 56 3.29 -12.18 4.08
N LYS A 57 2.04 -11.79 3.80
CA LYS A 57 1.11 -11.20 4.79
C LYS A 57 1.66 -9.92 5.42
N LEU A 58 2.26 -9.06 4.61
CA LEU A 58 2.86 -7.84 5.13
C LEU A 58 1.81 -6.86 5.65
N TRP A 59 0.57 -6.95 5.14
CA TRP A 59 -0.64 -6.34 5.71
C TRP A 59 -0.98 -6.73 7.15
N ASP A 60 -0.30 -7.70 7.78
CA ASP A 60 -0.41 -7.95 9.24
C ASP A 60 0.47 -6.97 10.05
N TYR A 61 1.31 -6.16 9.38
CA TYR A 61 2.27 -5.24 9.98
C TYR A 61 1.91 -3.76 9.74
N GLU A 62 2.80 -2.85 10.16
CA GLU A 62 2.77 -1.47 9.68
C GLU A 62 3.16 -1.45 8.21
N VAL A 63 2.27 -0.97 7.34
CA VAL A 63 2.45 -1.06 5.88
C VAL A 63 1.73 0.08 5.15
N VAL A 64 2.29 0.47 4.00
CA VAL A 64 1.58 1.25 2.98
C VAL A 64 1.38 0.39 1.76
N GLU A 65 0.15 0.33 1.28
CA GLU A 65 -0.26 -0.48 0.15
C GLU A 65 -0.70 0.40 -1.01
N ALA A 66 -0.41 -0.02 -2.24
CA ALA A 66 -0.84 0.63 -3.46
C ALA A 66 -1.38 -0.38 -4.46
N PHE A 67 -2.55 -0.07 -5.01
CA PHE A 67 -3.28 -0.91 -5.94
C PHE A 67 -3.40 -0.22 -7.28
N PHE A 68 -2.98 -0.91 -8.34
CA PHE A 68 -3.04 -0.45 -9.72
C PHE A 68 -3.91 -1.42 -10.52
N LEU A 69 -5.15 -1.02 -10.80
CA LEU A 69 -6.18 -1.89 -11.35
C LEU A 69 -6.55 -1.49 -12.79
N SER A 70 -6.78 -2.49 -13.63
CA SER A 70 -7.54 -2.33 -14.87
C SER A 70 -8.99 -2.73 -14.66
N ASP A 71 -9.91 -1.78 -14.79
CA ASP A 71 -11.35 -2.06 -14.70
C ASP A 71 -11.90 -2.89 -15.88
N ARG A 72 -11.11 -3.07 -16.94
CA ARG A 72 -11.48 -3.87 -18.11
C ARG A 72 -11.19 -5.35 -17.96
N THR A 73 -10.05 -5.68 -17.35
CA THR A 73 -9.57 -7.07 -17.23
C THR A 73 -9.69 -7.60 -15.81
N GLU A 74 -10.00 -6.73 -14.83
CA GLU A 74 -9.98 -7.01 -13.39
C GLU A 74 -8.61 -7.46 -12.88
N GLN A 75 -7.56 -7.25 -13.67
CA GLN A 75 -6.19 -7.50 -13.25
C GLN A 75 -5.64 -6.31 -12.50
N TYR A 76 -4.91 -6.58 -11.42
CA TYR A 76 -4.27 -5.54 -10.64
C TYR A 76 -2.90 -5.95 -10.14
N LEU A 77 -2.03 -4.93 -10.05
CA LEU A 77 -0.79 -4.97 -9.31
C LEU A 77 -1.06 -4.42 -7.91
N GLU A 78 -0.59 -5.14 -6.91
CA GLU A 78 -0.62 -4.77 -5.50
C GLU A 78 0.81 -4.69 -4.98
N VAL A 79 1.13 -3.60 -4.30
CA VAL A 79 2.46 -3.29 -3.78
C VAL A 79 2.33 -2.88 -2.32
N GLU A 80 2.94 -3.64 -1.44
CA GLU A 80 2.97 -3.43 0.01
C GLU A 80 4.40 -3.07 0.43
N LEU A 81 4.55 -1.97 1.18
CA LEU A 81 5.85 -1.43 1.60
C LEU A 81 5.86 -1.22 3.12
N CYS A 82 6.78 -1.91 3.81
CA CYS A 82 6.94 -1.79 5.26
C CYS A 82 8.05 -0.80 5.63
N PRO A 83 7.90 0.02 6.69
CA PRO A 83 8.96 0.90 7.19
C PRO A 83 10.23 0.18 7.66
N HIS A 84 10.20 -1.15 7.78
CA HIS A 84 11.35 -1.98 8.12
C HIS A 84 12.09 -2.54 6.90
N GLY A 85 11.63 -2.23 5.68
CA GLY A 85 12.30 -2.56 4.41
C GLY A 85 11.81 -3.83 3.73
N GLN A 86 10.94 -4.62 4.37
CA GLN A 86 10.24 -5.72 3.71
C GLN A 86 9.20 -5.16 2.73
N HIS A 87 8.93 -5.91 1.67
CA HIS A 87 7.90 -5.58 0.69
C HIS A 87 7.08 -6.81 0.33
N LEU A 88 5.93 -6.62 -0.30
CA LEU A 88 5.22 -7.68 -1.00
C LEU A 88 4.67 -7.12 -2.30
N VAL A 89 4.90 -7.83 -3.39
CA VAL A 89 4.41 -7.44 -4.72
C VAL A 89 3.65 -8.60 -5.29
N LEU A 90 2.40 -8.36 -5.66
CA LEU A 90 1.45 -9.37 -6.12
C LEU A 90 0.85 -8.96 -7.46
N LEU A 91 0.61 -9.94 -8.33
CA LEU A 91 -0.22 -9.79 -9.51
C LEU A 91 -1.46 -10.66 -9.36
N LEU A 92 -2.62 -10.03 -9.50
CA LEU A 92 -3.93 -10.63 -9.26
C LEU A 92 -4.84 -10.49 -10.48
N SER A 93 -5.85 -11.36 -10.58
CA SER A 93 -6.88 -11.33 -11.62
C SER A 93 -8.27 -11.62 -11.03
N GLY A 94 -9.02 -10.56 -10.73
CA GLY A 94 -10.21 -10.61 -9.89
C GLY A 94 -9.86 -10.63 -8.41
N ARG A 95 -10.87 -10.39 -7.56
CA ARG A 95 -10.70 -10.21 -6.11
C ARG A 95 -9.96 -11.39 -5.45
N ARG A 96 -8.81 -11.11 -4.82
CA ARG A 96 -7.96 -12.05 -4.07
C ARG A 96 -7.47 -13.27 -4.87
N ARG A 97 -7.42 -13.18 -6.20
CA ARG A 97 -6.93 -14.27 -7.07
C ARG A 97 -5.51 -13.97 -7.52
N VAL A 98 -4.56 -14.28 -6.64
CA VAL A 98 -3.12 -14.17 -6.91
C VAL A 98 -2.73 -15.20 -7.97
N TRP A 99 -1.99 -14.76 -8.98
CA TRP A 99 -1.36 -15.65 -9.96
C TRP A 99 0.16 -15.50 -10.02
N LYS A 100 0.71 -14.41 -9.46
CA LYS A 100 2.14 -14.27 -9.11
C LYS A 100 2.27 -13.50 -7.80
N GLU A 101 3.24 -13.90 -6.99
CA GLU A 101 3.53 -13.28 -5.69
C GLU A 101 5.04 -13.15 -5.48
N ALA A 102 5.41 -12.33 -4.50
CA ALA A 102 6.80 -12.09 -4.10
C ALA A 102 7.70 -11.67 -5.28
N LEU A 103 7.17 -10.83 -6.18
CA LEU A 103 7.97 -10.29 -7.28
C LEU A 103 9.12 -9.44 -6.71
N PRO A 104 10.34 -9.53 -7.28
CA PRO A 104 11.47 -8.71 -6.83
C PRO A 104 11.18 -7.22 -6.92
N LEU A 105 11.62 -6.46 -5.93
CA LEU A 105 11.46 -5.01 -5.90
C LEU A 105 12.72 -4.32 -5.39
N GLU A 106 13.18 -3.30 -6.11
CA GLU A 106 14.16 -2.36 -5.58
C GLU A 106 13.44 -1.39 -4.65
N PHE A 107 13.63 -1.58 -3.33
CA PHE A 107 12.97 -0.82 -2.29
C PHE A 107 13.99 -0.30 -1.27
N GLU A 108 14.04 1.02 -1.14
CA GLU A 108 14.87 1.73 -0.17
C GLU A 108 13.98 2.35 0.91
N VAL A 109 14.42 2.28 2.16
CA VAL A 109 13.74 2.92 3.29
C VAL A 109 14.71 3.78 4.09
N THR A 110 14.29 5.01 4.37
CA THR A 110 14.91 5.86 5.40
C THR A 110 13.90 6.09 6.51
N ARG A 111 14.37 6.12 7.76
CA ARG A 111 13.49 6.21 8.91
C ARG A 111 14.10 7.00 10.05
N THR A 112 13.24 7.77 10.72
CA THR A 112 13.52 8.49 11.96
C THR A 112 12.68 7.90 13.10
N LYS A 113 12.64 8.56 14.26
CA LYS A 113 11.80 8.10 15.37
C LYS A 113 10.30 8.26 15.13
N THR A 114 9.88 9.12 14.21
CA THR A 114 8.46 9.50 14.04
C THR A 114 7.98 9.44 12.60
N LYS A 115 8.87 9.26 11.63
CA LYS A 115 8.56 9.22 10.20
C LYS A 115 9.43 8.23 9.47
N TRP A 116 8.92 7.71 8.36
CA TRP A 116 9.70 6.97 7.39
C TRP A 116 9.40 7.43 5.97
N GLU A 117 10.37 7.24 5.09
CA GLU A 117 10.24 7.45 3.66
C GLU A 117 10.62 6.16 2.94
N GLY A 118 9.85 5.81 1.92
CA GLY A 118 10.06 4.64 1.09
C GLY A 118 10.23 5.03 -0.37
N ARG A 119 11.13 4.37 -1.09
CA ARG A 119 11.30 4.55 -2.54
C ARG A 119 11.33 3.19 -3.20
N ALA A 120 10.32 2.91 -4.02
CA ALA A 120 10.17 1.64 -4.72
C ALA A 120 10.07 1.88 -6.23
N TYR A 121 10.89 1.18 -7.02
CA TYR A 121 10.82 1.26 -8.47
C TYR A 121 9.98 0.12 -9.06
N LEU A 122 8.84 0.46 -9.67
CA LEU A 122 7.88 -0.48 -10.24
C LEU A 122 8.07 -0.59 -11.76
N PRO A 123 8.61 -1.69 -12.30
CA PRO A 123 8.81 -1.84 -13.74
C PRO A 123 7.48 -1.86 -14.50
N TRP A 124 7.44 -1.31 -15.70
CA TRP A 124 6.23 -1.36 -16.55
C TRP A 124 5.72 -2.78 -16.81
N SER A 125 6.61 -3.78 -16.79
CA SER A 125 6.27 -5.20 -16.95
C SER A 125 5.41 -5.78 -15.82
N TYR A 126 5.28 -5.07 -14.68
CA TYR A 126 4.43 -5.50 -13.56
C TYR A 126 3.00 -4.96 -13.70
N PHE A 127 2.80 -3.87 -14.45
CA PHE A 127 1.48 -3.27 -14.59
C PHE A 127 0.59 -4.08 -15.53
N PRO A 128 -0.64 -4.40 -15.14
CA PRO A 128 -1.62 -4.95 -16.06
C PRO A 128 -1.86 -4.03 -17.26
N PRO A 129 -2.14 -4.59 -18.45
CA PRO A 129 -2.57 -3.79 -19.60
C PRO A 129 -3.78 -2.93 -19.24
N CYS A 130 -3.81 -1.68 -19.72
CA CYS A 130 -4.92 -0.76 -19.49
C CYS A 130 -5.21 -0.48 -18.00
N THR A 131 -4.17 -0.43 -17.15
CA THR A 131 -4.28 0.08 -15.77
C THR A 131 -4.84 1.51 -15.80
N ASN A 132 -5.95 1.74 -15.11
CA ASN A 132 -6.68 3.01 -15.13
C ASN A 132 -7.35 3.38 -13.80
N LYS A 133 -7.21 2.54 -12.77
CA LYS A 133 -7.68 2.79 -11.40
C LYS A 133 -6.51 2.71 -10.44
N PHE A 134 -6.57 3.52 -9.40
CA PHE A 134 -5.56 3.57 -8.35
C PHE A 134 -6.24 3.71 -6.99
N ASN A 135 -5.73 3.01 -5.98
CA ASN A 135 -6.05 3.27 -4.58
C ASN A 135 -4.79 3.02 -3.73
N ALA A 136 -4.75 3.58 -2.54
CA ALA A 136 -3.68 3.35 -1.59
C ALA A 136 -4.24 3.23 -0.18
N PHE A 137 -3.59 2.41 0.63
CA PHE A 137 -3.95 2.17 2.02
C PHE A 137 -2.75 2.36 2.94
N ALA A 138 -3.02 2.69 4.19
CA ALA A 138 -2.04 2.65 5.25
C ALA A 138 -2.64 1.84 6.41
N ILE A 139 -1.86 0.88 6.92
CA ILE A 139 -2.29 0.00 8.00
C ILE A 139 -1.24 0.09 9.10
N HIS A 140 -1.69 0.30 10.34
CA HIS A 140 -0.84 0.41 11.52
C HIS A 140 -1.63 0.05 12.78
N GLY A 141 -0.96 -0.05 13.92
CA GLY A 141 -1.55 -0.45 15.18
C GLY A 141 -1.77 -1.97 15.30
N SER A 142 -1.98 -2.43 16.52
CA SER A 142 -2.17 -3.84 16.85
C SER A 142 -3.46 -4.11 17.60
N GLY A 143 -4.02 -5.32 17.43
CA GLY A 143 -5.21 -5.76 18.16
C GLY A 143 -6.43 -4.88 17.88
N GLU A 144 -7.09 -4.41 18.94
CA GLU A 144 -8.26 -3.52 18.85
C GLU A 144 -7.90 -2.10 18.38
N GLU A 145 -6.64 -1.69 18.51
CA GLU A 145 -6.13 -0.40 18.05
C GLU A 145 -5.61 -0.44 16.61
N ARG A 146 -5.89 -1.54 15.87
CA ARG A 146 -5.49 -1.68 14.47
C ARG A 146 -6.32 -0.77 13.59
N ILE A 147 -5.65 0.11 12.86
CA ILE A 147 -6.24 1.15 12.03
C ILE A 147 -5.99 0.82 10.56
N TYR A 148 -7.02 1.06 9.75
CA TYR A 148 -6.98 0.91 8.29
C TYR A 148 -7.39 2.24 7.66
N GLU A 149 -6.53 2.80 6.85
CA GLU A 149 -6.72 4.07 6.16
C GLU A 149 -6.74 3.86 4.66
N ALA A 150 -7.49 4.71 3.95
CA ALA A 150 -7.67 4.58 2.52
C ALA A 150 -7.66 5.95 1.82
N LEU A 151 -7.01 6.01 0.66
CA LEU A 151 -7.06 7.15 -0.24
C LEU A 151 -8.49 7.34 -0.79
N HIS A 152 -9.11 6.24 -1.21
CA HIS A 152 -10.51 6.17 -1.60
C HIS A 152 -11.23 5.19 -0.67
N PRO A 153 -11.81 5.67 0.45
CA PRO A 153 -12.52 4.83 1.40
C PRO A 153 -13.88 4.37 0.87
N VAL A 154 -14.46 3.37 1.52
CA VAL A 154 -15.84 2.97 1.26
C VAL A 154 -16.75 4.12 1.70
N PRO A 155 -17.66 4.62 0.83
CA PRO A 155 -18.60 5.64 1.22
C PRO A 155 -19.46 5.18 2.41
N GLN A 156 -19.63 6.02 3.43
CA GLN A 156 -20.33 5.64 4.65
C GLN A 156 -21.76 5.13 4.45
N HIS A 157 -22.45 5.61 3.42
CA HIS A 157 -23.79 5.19 3.09
C HIS A 157 -23.86 3.80 2.40
N GLU A 158 -22.72 3.26 1.97
CA GLU A 158 -22.58 1.92 1.39
C GLU A 158 -22.11 0.88 2.43
N LEU A 159 -21.71 1.33 3.63
CA LEU A 159 -21.26 0.44 4.70
C LEU A 159 -22.40 -0.40 5.25
N GLN A 160 -22.12 -1.68 5.44
CA GLN A 160 -23.02 -2.61 6.12
C GLN A 160 -22.72 -2.66 7.63
N GLU A 161 -23.74 -2.92 8.43
CA GLU A 161 -23.57 -3.08 9.88
C GLU A 161 -22.58 -4.22 10.18
N GLY A 162 -21.55 -3.92 10.97
CA GLY A 162 -20.50 -4.87 11.32
C GLY A 162 -19.50 -5.18 10.20
N GLN A 163 -19.54 -4.45 9.07
CA GLN A 163 -18.55 -4.58 8.00
C GLN A 163 -17.15 -4.30 8.55
N LYS A 164 -16.17 -5.09 8.07
CA LYS A 164 -14.75 -4.95 8.37
C LYS A 164 -13.99 -4.61 7.09
N PRO A 165 -12.76 -4.07 7.20
CA PRO A 165 -11.87 -3.91 6.05
C PRO A 165 -11.69 -5.23 5.29
N ASP A 166 -11.62 -5.16 3.96
CA ASP A 166 -11.29 -6.31 3.13
C ASP A 166 -9.76 -6.44 3.03
N LEU A 167 -9.18 -7.35 3.83
CA LEU A 167 -7.75 -7.68 3.81
C LEU A 167 -7.38 -8.60 2.66
#